data_AF-A0A382IGD5-F1
#
_entry.id   AF-A0A382IGD5-F1
#
_cell.length_a   1.000
_cell.length_b   1.000
_cell.length_c   1.000
_cell.angle_alpha   90.00
_cell.angle_beta   90.00
_cell.angle_gamma   90.00
#
_symmetry.space_group_name_H-M   'P 1'
#
loop_
_entity.id
_entity.type
_entity.pdbx_description
1 polymer ?
#
loop_
_entity_poly.entity_id
_entity_poly.type
_entity_poly.pdbx_seq_one_letter_code
_entity_poly.pdbx_strand_id
1 'polypeptide(L)'
;MFAIGFGQNAKQLPNNIYGNISFAVTVPQGEFSNNVTNNGYGIDIDGGWYVFNGPVSIGINVIGAQYGRLTRNIPYSYFSSAV
;
A
#
# COMPACT_ATOMS: atom_id res chain seq x y z
N MET A 1 11.02 -21.71 14.50
CA MET A 1 11.17 -20.62 13.53
C MET A 1 10.56 -21.11 12.22
N PHE A 2 9.40 -20.61 11.84
CA PHE A 2 8.68 -21.05 10.63
C PHE A 2 8.93 -20.00 9.55
N ALA A 3 9.79 -20.32 8.58
CA ALA A 3 10.04 -19.48 7.42
C ALA A 3 9.24 -20.08 6.24
N ILE A 4 8.18 -19.40 5.81
CA ILE A 4 7.50 -19.72 4.57
C ILE A 4 8.38 -19.19 3.43
N GLY A 5 9.15 -20.07 2.81
CA GLY A 5 9.93 -19.75 1.62
C GLY A 5 9.08 -19.90 0.37
N PHE A 6 8.68 -18.78 -0.26
CA PHE A 6 8.11 -18.81 -1.59
C PHE A 6 9.25 -19.01 -2.60
N GLY A 7 9.36 -20.21 -3.16
CA GLY A 7 10.29 -20.50 -4.24
C GLY A 7 9.89 -19.76 -5.51
N GLN A 8 10.43 -18.56 -5.72
CA GLN A 8 10.27 -17.84 -6.98
C GLN A 8 11.33 -18.33 -7.97
N ASN A 9 10.94 -19.13 -8.95
CA ASN A 9 11.68 -19.28 -10.21
C ASN A 9 11.49 -18.00 -11.04
N ALA A 10 11.94 -16.85 -10.52
CA ALA A 10 11.88 -15.60 -11.25
C ALA A 10 13.08 -15.54 -12.20
N LYS A 11 12.84 -15.19 -13.47
CA LYS A 11 13.93 -14.74 -14.34
C LYS A 11 14.61 -13.56 -13.64
N GLN A 12 15.94 -13.61 -13.54
CA GLN A 12 16.72 -12.52 -12.95
C GLN A 12 16.38 -11.22 -13.69
N LEU A 13 15.96 -10.21 -12.93
CA LEU A 13 15.73 -8.87 -13.47
C LEU A 13 17.05 -8.31 -14.03
N PRO A 14 16.99 -7.46 -15.06
CA PRO A 14 18.18 -6.73 -15.52
C PRO A 14 18.86 -6.01 -14.35
N ASN A 15 20.20 -5.98 -14.33
CA ASN A 15 20.98 -5.44 -13.21
C ASN A 15 20.70 -3.97 -12.85
N ASN A 16 20.06 -3.22 -13.75
CA ASN A 16 19.69 -1.82 -13.53
C ASN A 16 18.23 -1.65 -13.13
N ILE A 17 17.48 -2.72 -12.88
CA ILE A 17 16.09 -2.69 -12.43
C ILE A 17 16.02 -3.33 -11.05
N TYR A 18 15.27 -2.71 -10.14
CA TYR A 18 14.90 -3.31 -8.87
C TYR A 18 13.39 -3.35 -8.73
N GLY A 19 12.91 -4.28 -7.91
CA GLY A 19 11.51 -4.39 -7.56
C GLY A 19 11.37 -5.13 -6.24
N ASN A 20 10.37 -4.74 -5.46
CA ASN A 20 10.07 -5.31 -4.17
C ASN A 20 8.55 -5.38 -3.98
N ILE A 21 8.12 -6.42 -3.28
CA ILE A 21 6.73 -6.61 -2.86
C ILE A 21 6.79 -6.90 -1.38
N SER A 22 6.07 -6.11 -0.59
CA SER A 22 6.03 -6.27 0.86
C SER A 22 4.61 -6.27 1.39
N PHE A 23 4.43 -6.94 2.52
CA PHE A 23 3.20 -6.86 3.28
C PHE A 23 3.17 -5.55 4.07
N ALA A 24 2.10 -4.78 3.92
CA ALA A 24 1.94 -3.48 4.56
C ALA A 24 0.93 -3.54 5.71
N VAL A 25 1.29 -2.91 6.82
CA VAL A 25 0.37 -2.56 7.92
C VAL A 25 0.29 -1.05 7.99
N THR A 26 -0.88 -0.47 7.74
CA THR A 26 -1.09 0.98 7.72
C THR A 26 -1.88 1.42 8.94
N VAL A 27 -1.35 2.40 9.67
CA VAL A 27 -2.05 2.99 10.83
C VAL A 27 -2.85 4.19 10.33
N PRO A 28 -4.19 4.23 10.52
CA PRO A 28 -4.98 5.36 10.08
C PRO A 28 -4.62 6.62 10.88
N GLN A 29 -4.63 7.78 10.23
CA GLN A 29 -4.24 9.06 10.83
C GLN A 29 -5.29 10.15 10.60
N GLY A 30 -5.25 11.19 11.44
CA GLY A 30 -6.08 12.38 11.31
C GLY A 30 -7.59 12.09 11.39
N GLU A 31 -8.40 12.85 10.65
CA GLU A 31 -9.86 12.67 10.67
C GLU A 31 -10.30 11.28 10.16
N PHE A 32 -9.48 10.65 9.32
CA PHE A 32 -9.77 9.30 8.83
C PHE A 32 -9.75 8.26 9.95
N SER A 33 -8.88 8.39 10.95
CA SER A 33 -8.81 7.42 12.06
C SER A 33 -10.05 7.40 12.93
N ASN A 34 -10.83 8.48 12.97
CA ASN A 34 -12.09 8.54 13.70
C ASN A 34 -13.23 7.74 13.02
N ASN A 35 -13.01 7.34 11.77
CA ASN A 35 -14.03 6.74 10.91
C ASN A 35 -13.72 5.28 10.54
N VAL A 36 -12.71 4.66 11.14
CA VAL A 36 -12.35 3.25 10.89
C VAL A 36 -12.08 2.50 12.19
N THR A 37 -12.38 1.21 12.22
CA THR A 37 -12.26 0.39 13.43
C THR A 37 -10.86 -0.18 13.69
N ASN A 38 -10.00 -0.26 12.67
CA ASN A 38 -8.75 -1.02 12.73
C ASN A 38 -7.66 -0.43 11.83
N ASN A 39 -6.41 -0.88 12.03
CA ASN A 39 -5.32 -0.72 11.07
C ASN A 39 -5.71 -1.32 9.70
N GLY A 40 -5.14 -0.75 8.65
CA GLY A 40 -5.22 -1.30 7.32
C GLY A 40 -4.15 -2.36 7.08
N TYR A 41 -4.49 -3.34 6.26
CA TYR A 41 -3.58 -4.40 5.83
C TYR A 41 -3.57 -4.47 4.32
N GLY A 42 -2.41 -4.69 3.73
CA GLY A 42 -2.32 -4.73 2.27
C GLY A 42 -0.95 -5.02 1.74
N ILE A 43 -0.69 -4.51 0.55
CA ILE A 43 0.51 -4.79 -0.23
C ILE A 43 1.13 -3.45 -0.62
N ASP A 44 2.45 -3.37 -0.44
CA ASP A 44 3.29 -2.30 -0.92
C ASP A 44 4.18 -2.84 -2.04
N ILE A 45 4.15 -2.16 -3.19
CA ILE A 45 4.89 -2.57 -4.39
C ILE A 45 5.71 -1.38 -4.86
N ASP A 46 7.01 -1.54 -4.82
CA ASP A 46 7.96 -0.56 -5.31
C ASP A 46 8.87 -1.16 -6.38
N GLY A 47 9.29 -0.33 -7.31
CA GLY A 47 10.24 -0.71 -8.33
C GLY A 47 10.80 0.50 -9.04
N GLY A 48 11.96 0.32 -9.64
CA GLY A 48 12.63 1.43 -10.31
C GLY A 48 13.83 1.00 -11.12
N TRP A 49 14.43 2.01 -11.75
CA TRP A 49 15.51 1.86 -12.69
C TRP A 49 16.66 2.80 -12.32
N TYR A 50 17.89 2.27 -12.31
CA TYR A 50 19.11 3.03 -12.12
C TYR A 50 19.50 3.76 -13.42
N VAL A 51 19.47 5.08 -13.38
CA VAL A 51 19.74 5.97 -14.51
C VAL A 51 21.20 5.79 -14.96
N PHE A 52 21.40 5.42 -16.22
CA PHE A 52 22.73 5.11 -16.80
C PHE A 52 23.56 4.11 -15.98
N ASN A 53 22.92 3.19 -15.25
CA ASN A 53 23.57 2.27 -14.31
C ASN A 53 24.43 3.01 -13.24
N GLY A 54 24.11 4.28 -12.97
CA GLY A 54 24.76 5.12 -11.97
C GLY A 54 24.08 5.04 -10.59
N PRO A 55 24.52 5.88 -9.63
CA PRO A 55 24.04 5.84 -8.24
C PRO A 55 22.64 6.45 -8.05
N VAL A 56 22.00 6.93 -9.12
CA VAL A 56 20.69 7.58 -9.08
C VAL A 56 19.66 6.65 -9.70
N SER A 57 18.50 6.50 -9.05
CA SER A 57 17.37 5.75 -9.59
C SER A 57 16.11 6.59 -9.65
N ILE A 58 15.22 6.22 -10.58
CA ILE A 58 13.86 6.73 -10.67
C ILE A 58 12.94 5.52 -10.57
N GLY A 59 11.90 5.63 -9.74
CA GLY A 59 10.99 4.53 -9.49
C GLY A 59 9.59 5.00 -9.18
N ILE A 60 8.68 4.03 -9.10
CA ILE A 60 7.30 4.20 -8.71
C ILE A 60 7.09 3.36 -7.46
N ASN A 61 6.38 3.92 -6.48
CA ASN A 61 5.87 3.17 -5.35
C ASN A 61 4.35 3.25 -5.32
N VAL A 62 3.68 2.11 -5.20
CA VAL A 62 2.23 2.01 -5.04
C VAL A 62 1.92 1.13 -3.84
N ILE A 63 1.24 1.73 -2.87
CA ILE A 63 0.71 1.04 -1.70
C ILE A 63 -0.81 1.01 -1.73
N GLY A 64 -1.39 -0.16 -1.48
CA GLY A 64 -2.82 -0.36 -1.30
C GLY A 64 -3.10 -1.12 -0.02
N ALA A 65 -3.97 -0.59 0.83
CA ALA A 65 -4.37 -1.23 2.08
C ALA A 65 -5.89 -1.16 2.28
N GLN A 66 -6.46 -2.26 2.79
CA GLN A 66 -7.86 -2.32 3.19
C GLN A 66 -7.97 -2.12 4.69
N TYR A 67 -8.76 -1.13 5.09
CA TYR A 67 -9.16 -0.88 6.46
C TYR A 67 -10.43 -1.67 6.79
N GLY A 68 -10.71 -1.89 8.07
CA GLY A 68 -11.87 -2.64 8.56
C GLY A 68 -13.22 -2.01 8.22
N ARG A 69 -14.09 -1.84 9.23
CA ARG A 69 -15.41 -1.22 8.99
C ARG A 69 -15.31 0.30 9.02
N LEU A 70 -16.02 0.95 8.10
CA LEU A 70 -16.29 2.38 8.16
C LEU A 70 -17.27 2.63 9.32
N THR A 71 -16.93 3.54 10.23
CA THR A 71 -17.74 3.93 11.41
C THR A 71 -18.31 5.33 11.33
N ARG A 72 -18.23 5.96 10.14
CA ARG A 72 -18.71 7.32 9.94
C ARG A 72 -20.22 7.40 10.20
N ASN A 73 -20.60 8.19 11.22
CA ASN A 73 -21.99 8.54 11.47
C ASN A 73 -22.43 9.60 10.45
N ILE A 74 -23.32 9.22 9.53
CA ILE A 74 -23.94 10.13 8.57
C ILE A 74 -25.34 10.48 9.09
N PRO A 75 -25.61 11.75 9.47
CA PRO A 75 -26.95 12.15 9.90
C PRO A 75 -27.94 12.01 8.75
N TYR A 76 -29.20 11.67 9.07
CA TYR A 76 -30.28 11.47 8.08
C TYR A 76 -30.47 12.68 7.14
N SER A 77 -30.22 13.89 7.64
CA SER A 77 -30.31 15.14 6.88
C SER A 77 -29.15 15.39 5.89
N TYR A 78 -28.10 14.56 5.88
CA TYR A 78 -26.93 14.77 5.03
C TYR A 78 -27.28 14.78 3.54
N PHE A 79 -28.24 13.95 3.12
CA PHE A 79 -28.73 13.89 1.73
C PHE A 79 -30.02 14.69 1.51
N SER A 80 -30.62 15.26 2.56
CA SER A 80 -31.90 15.96 2.48
C SER A 80 -31.78 17.42 2.01
N SER A 81 -30.57 17.97 1.85
CA SER A 81 -30.38 19.31 1.27
C SER A 81 -30.45 19.35 -0.26
N ALA A 82 -30.59 18.18 -0.90
CA ALA A 82 -30.66 18.03 -2.36
C ALA A 82 -32.10 17.88 -2.90
N VAL A 83 -33.12 18.23 -2.09
CA VAL A 83 -34.54 18.21 -2.48
C VAL A 83 -35.17 19.56 -2.22
#